data_AF-A0A3E0HQK6-F1
#
_entry.id   AF-A0A3E0HQK6-F1
#
_cell.length_a   1.000
_cell.length_b   1.000
_cell.length_c   1.000
_cell.angle_alpha   90.00
_cell.angle_beta   90.00
_cell.angle_gamma   90.00
#
_symmetry.space_group_name_H-M   'P 1'
#
loop_
_entity.id
_entity.type
_entity.pdbx_description
1 polymer ?
#
loop_
_entity_poly.entity_id
_entity_poly.type
_entity_poly.pdbx_seq_one_letter_code
_entity_poly.pdbx_strand_id
1 'polypeptide(L)'
;MVEDSGVDELVRQWTAERSQDAELQEVNRIKSQWLAETPTVPRQRPGIPAQRGARGSARGLFEVDAVDPAYLAAMRKRLPGVPDELLTEVATCWQLAGAVEEAEAWWDAGISPLDQRALDYRAAGLAPSDLARRLGPLTVLEHLRRGSAAAWCVARLNRQQRP
;
A
#
# COMPACT_ATOMS: atom_id res chain seq x y z
N MET A 1 -34.82 31.65 0.88
CA MET A 1 -34.52 30.40 1.58
C MET A 1 -35.82 29.60 1.54
N VAL A 2 -35.96 28.70 0.57
CA VAL A 2 -37.15 27.84 0.46
C VAL A 2 -36.76 26.56 1.17
N GLU A 3 -37.25 26.39 2.40
CA GLU A 3 -37.14 25.12 3.11
C GLU A 3 -38.12 24.16 2.40
N ASP A 4 -37.56 23.15 1.74
CA ASP A 4 -38.33 22.20 0.95
C ASP A 4 -38.99 21.19 1.91
N SER A 5 -40.07 21.64 2.55
CA SER A 5 -40.81 20.92 3.59
C SER A 5 -41.26 19.52 3.15
N GLY A 6 -41.36 19.26 1.84
CA GLY A 6 -41.68 17.95 1.28
C GLY A 6 -40.52 16.94 1.37
N VAL A 7 -39.27 17.42 1.28
CA VAL A 7 -38.08 16.56 1.44
C VAL A 7 -37.94 16.15 2.90
N ASP A 8 -38.16 17.05 3.85
CA ASP A 8 -38.09 16.73 5.27
C ASP A 8 -39.18 15.73 5.70
N GLU A 9 -40.39 15.85 5.15
CA GLU A 9 -41.48 14.88 5.39
C GLU A 9 -41.10 13.49 4.84
N LEU A 10 -40.53 13.45 3.63
CA LEU A 10 -40.13 12.20 2.97
C LEU A 10 -38.93 11.56 3.66
N VAL A 11 -37.98 12.35 4.14
CA VAL A 11 -36.87 11.90 4.99
C VAL A 11 -37.41 11.35 6.31
N ARG A 12 -38.37 12.01 6.96
CA ARG A 12 -39.00 11.52 8.20
C ARG A 12 -39.72 10.20 7.99
N GLN A 13 -40.49 10.07 6.90
CA GLN A 13 -41.23 8.85 6.60
C GLN A 13 -40.28 7.69 6.25
N TRP A 14 -39.27 7.95 5.42
CA TRP A 14 -38.24 6.96 5.07
C TRP A 14 -37.42 6.52 6.29
N THR A 15 -37.11 7.45 7.20
CA THR A 15 -36.39 7.15 8.44
C THR A 15 -37.27 6.37 9.42
N ALA A 16 -38.58 6.68 9.49
CA ALA A 16 -39.54 5.94 10.31
C ALA A 16 -39.71 4.49 9.84
N GLU A 17 -39.84 4.28 8.52
CA GLU A 17 -39.94 2.93 7.93
C GLU A 17 -38.67 2.10 8.14
N ARG A 18 -37.49 2.71 8.00
CA ARG A 18 -36.19 2.05 8.22
C ARG A 18 -35.85 1.82 9.70
N SER A 19 -36.40 2.62 10.61
CA SER A 19 -36.14 2.47 12.06
C SER A 19 -36.73 1.19 12.67
N GLN A 20 -37.72 0.59 12.01
CA GLN A 20 -38.35 -0.68 12.40
C GLN A 20 -37.67 -1.90 11.74
N ASP A 21 -36.66 -1.67 10.90
CA ASP A 21 -35.93 -2.74 10.23
C ASP A 21 -35.00 -3.44 11.23
N ALA A 22 -35.33 -4.69 11.56
CA ALA A 22 -34.60 -5.50 12.54
C ALA A 22 -33.13 -5.69 12.13
N GLU A 23 -32.84 -5.72 10.83
CA GLU A 23 -31.47 -5.80 10.32
C GLU A 23 -30.70 -4.50 10.61
N LEU A 24 -31.35 -3.35 10.46
CA LEU A 24 -30.72 -2.05 10.71
C LEU A 24 -30.47 -1.81 12.21
N GLN A 25 -31.36 -2.31 13.07
CA GLN A 25 -31.17 -2.27 14.52
C GLN A 25 -29.99 -3.15 14.94
N GLU A 26 -29.85 -4.33 14.34
CA GLU A 26 -28.72 -5.22 14.59
C GLU A 26 -27.40 -4.62 14.11
N VAL A 27 -27.38 -4.05 12.90
CA VAL A 27 -26.20 -3.33 12.37
C VAL A 27 -25.80 -2.17 13.28
N ASN A 28 -26.76 -1.37 13.75
CA ASN A 28 -26.47 -0.27 14.68
C ASN A 28 -25.98 -0.78 16.04
N ARG A 29 -26.52 -1.89 16.55
CA ARG A 29 -26.05 -2.53 17.79
C ARG A 29 -24.59 -2.96 17.66
N ILE A 30 -24.25 -3.69 16.59
CA ILE A 30 -22.88 -4.15 16.31
C ILE A 30 -21.94 -2.95 16.16
N LYS A 31 -22.33 -1.93 15.38
CA LYS A 31 -21.55 -0.70 15.21
C LYS A 31 -21.29 0.00 16.55
N SER A 32 -22.32 0.10 17.39
CA SER A 32 -22.22 0.73 18.71
C SER A 32 -21.30 -0.05 19.63
N GLN A 33 -21.39 -1.38 19.61
CA GLN A 33 -20.50 -2.25 20.36
C GLN A 33 -19.05 -2.10 19.92
N TRP A 34 -18.78 -2.06 18.62
CA TRP A 34 -17.42 -1.88 18.09
C TRP A 34 -16.84 -0.49 18.42
N LEU A 35 -17.67 0.56 18.37
CA LEU A 35 -17.27 1.90 18.77
C LEU A 35 -16.99 2.00 20.27
N ALA A 36 -17.77 1.30 21.10
CA ALA A 36 -17.55 1.24 22.56
C ALA A 36 -16.33 0.39 22.95
N GLU A 37 -16.02 -0.66 22.17
CA GLU A 37 -14.83 -1.48 22.31
C GLU A 37 -13.57 -0.80 21.75
N THR A 38 -13.71 0.36 21.09
CA THR A 38 -12.58 1.18 20.69
C THR A 38 -12.06 1.91 21.93
N PRO A 39 -10.90 1.53 22.49
CA PRO A 39 -10.42 2.19 23.69
C PRO A 39 -10.14 3.65 23.34
N THR A 40 -10.73 4.59 24.09
CA THR A 40 -10.36 6.01 24.12
C THR A 40 -8.96 6.16 24.71
N VAL A 41 -7.97 5.68 23.98
CA VAL A 41 -6.55 5.97 24.21
C VAL A 41 -6.23 7.18 23.34
N PRO A 42 -5.56 8.23 23.86
CA PRO A 42 -5.09 9.31 23.01
C PRO A 42 -4.29 8.71 21.86
N ARG A 43 -4.59 9.20 20.65
CA ARG A 43 -4.19 8.73 19.31
C ARG A 43 -2.69 8.42 19.20
N GLN A 44 -2.24 7.31 19.78
CA GLN A 44 -0.93 6.73 19.58
C GLN A 44 -1.04 5.77 18.39
N ARG A 45 -0.35 6.11 17.30
CA ARG A 45 -0.25 5.27 16.10
C ARG A 45 0.28 3.89 16.51
N PRO A 46 -0.20 2.78 15.90
CA PRO A 46 0.23 1.45 16.31
C PRO A 46 1.71 1.25 15.99
N GLY A 47 2.56 1.27 17.01
CA GLY A 47 3.95 0.82 16.92
C GLY A 47 4.03 -0.69 17.13
N ILE A 48 4.81 -1.38 16.30
CA ILE A 48 5.03 -2.82 16.40
C ILE A 48 5.65 -3.15 17.77
N PRO A 49 5.16 -4.18 18.51
CA PRO A 49 5.66 -4.48 19.85
C PRO A 49 7.11 -4.98 19.81
N ALA A 50 8.05 -4.14 20.27
CA ALA A 50 9.41 -4.56 20.54
C ALA A 50 9.43 -5.48 21.77
N GLN A 51 10.11 -6.62 21.65
CA GLN A 51 10.28 -7.61 22.72
C GLN A 51 10.85 -6.97 23.99
N ARG A 52 10.23 -7.27 25.14
CA ARG A 52 10.71 -6.88 26.47
C ARG A 52 12.09 -7.50 26.73
N GLY A 53 13.11 -6.66 26.85
CA GLY A 53 14.41 -7.14 27.30
C GLY A 53 15.54 -6.10 27.33
N ALA A 54 15.39 -4.97 28.02
CA ALA A 54 16.49 -4.29 28.73
C ALA A 54 15.95 -3.06 29.48
N ARG A 55 16.29 -2.96 30.76
CA ARG A 55 16.08 -1.78 31.60
C ARG A 55 17.01 -0.66 31.12
N GLY A 56 16.46 0.52 30.90
CA GLY A 56 17.21 1.79 30.92
C GLY A 56 17.03 2.67 29.69
N SER A 57 16.59 3.90 29.95
CA SER A 57 16.43 5.02 29.01
C SER A 57 15.16 5.02 28.15
N ALA A 58 14.29 5.99 28.46
CA ALA A 58 13.21 6.42 27.61
C ALA A 58 13.77 6.99 26.29
N ARG A 59 13.94 6.14 25.28
CA ARG A 59 13.92 6.53 23.86
C ARG A 59 12.64 5.99 23.24
N GLY A 60 11.52 6.53 23.72
CA GLY A 60 10.22 6.36 23.10
C GLY A 60 10.11 7.35 21.95
N LEU A 61 10.52 6.91 20.76
CA LEU A 61 10.27 7.40 19.40
C LEU A 61 11.37 6.70 18.58
N PHE A 62 11.00 5.81 17.65
CA PHE A 62 11.94 5.43 16.61
C PHE A 62 12.29 6.75 15.91
N GLU A 63 13.53 7.20 16.08
CA GLU A 63 14.12 8.13 15.12
C GLU A 63 13.83 7.49 13.76
N VAL A 64 13.16 8.23 12.87
CA VAL A 64 13.04 7.79 11.47
C VAL A 64 14.47 7.55 11.05
N ASP A 65 14.84 6.27 10.94
CA ASP A 65 16.23 5.86 10.73
C ASP A 65 16.77 6.72 9.61
N ALA A 66 17.91 7.37 9.86
CA ALA A 66 18.56 8.16 8.84
C ALA A 66 18.61 7.33 7.56
N VAL A 67 17.99 7.85 6.50
CA VAL A 67 17.89 7.14 5.22
C VAL A 67 19.27 6.65 4.85
N ASP A 68 19.38 5.35 4.58
CA ASP A 68 20.69 4.76 4.28
C ASP A 68 21.28 5.51 3.06
N PRO A 69 22.51 6.07 3.21
CA PRO A 69 23.17 6.83 2.16
C PRO A 69 23.25 6.09 0.81
N ALA A 70 23.23 4.76 0.80
CA ALA A 70 23.21 3.96 -0.41
C ALA A 70 21.94 4.23 -1.26
N TYR A 71 20.77 4.34 -0.65
CA TYR A 71 19.52 4.65 -1.36
C TYR A 71 19.54 6.07 -1.90
N LEU A 72 20.03 7.04 -1.12
CA LEU A 72 20.20 8.42 -1.56
C LEU A 72 21.16 8.53 -2.76
N ALA A 73 22.29 7.82 -2.72
CA ALA A 73 23.24 7.78 -3.83
C ALA A 73 22.62 7.16 -5.10
N ALA A 74 21.89 6.05 -4.95
CA ALA A 74 21.18 5.38 -6.03
C ALA A 74 20.12 6.29 -6.68
N MET A 75 19.38 7.06 -5.88
CA MET A 75 18.40 8.02 -6.37
C MET A 75 19.03 9.23 -7.04
N ARG A 76 20.09 9.80 -6.43
CA ARG A 76 20.78 10.97 -7.00
C ARG A 76 21.34 10.68 -8.39
N LYS A 77 21.79 9.46 -8.64
CA LYS A 77 22.23 9.00 -9.97
C LYS A 77 21.09 9.01 -11.01
N ARG A 78 19.87 8.66 -10.59
CA ARG A 78 18.69 8.54 -11.46
C ARG A 78 17.91 9.84 -11.63
N LEU A 79 17.98 10.72 -10.63
CA LEU A 79 17.27 12.01 -10.58
C LEU A 79 18.27 13.16 -10.35
N PRO A 80 19.16 13.44 -11.33
CA PRO A 80 20.12 14.51 -11.20
C PRO A 80 19.42 15.87 -11.10
N GLY A 81 19.85 16.69 -10.15
CA GLY A 81 19.33 18.06 -9.95
C GLY A 81 18.10 18.16 -9.03
N VAL A 82 17.59 17.04 -8.50
CA VAL A 82 16.54 17.06 -7.48
C VAL A 82 17.17 17.37 -6.10
N PRO A 83 16.57 18.28 -5.30
CA PRO A 83 17.03 18.57 -3.94
C PRO A 83 17.11 17.34 -3.05
N ASP A 84 18.17 17.26 -2.23
CA ASP A 84 18.43 16.12 -1.34
C ASP A 84 17.29 15.87 -0.33
N GLU A 85 16.60 16.92 0.10
CA GLU A 85 15.42 16.81 1.00
C GLU A 85 14.31 15.97 0.35
N LEU A 86 14.02 16.21 -0.94
CA LEU A 86 13.03 15.42 -1.68
C LEU A 86 13.54 14.00 -1.96
N LEU A 87 14.83 13.85 -2.25
CA LEU A 87 15.43 12.53 -2.43
C LEU A 87 15.38 11.70 -1.14
N THR A 88 15.51 12.32 0.03
CA THR A 88 15.44 11.65 1.33
C THR A 88 14.05 11.07 1.58
N GLU A 89 13.00 11.82 1.33
CA GLU A 89 11.62 11.34 1.46
C GLU A 89 11.35 10.13 0.56
N VAL A 90 11.75 10.21 -0.72
CA VAL A 90 11.54 9.11 -1.67
C VAL A 90 12.44 7.91 -1.34
N ALA A 91 13.69 8.14 -0.90
CA ALA A 91 14.61 7.07 -0.55
C ALA A 91 14.13 6.27 0.67
N THR A 92 13.43 6.92 1.61
CA THR A 92 12.72 6.23 2.69
C THR A 92 11.72 5.21 2.14
N CYS A 93 10.99 5.56 1.07
CA CYS A 93 10.09 4.62 0.40
C CYS A 93 10.84 3.42 -0.22
N TRP A 94 11.99 3.64 -0.85
CA TRP A 94 12.75 2.52 -1.41
C TRP A 94 13.32 1.59 -0.33
N GLN A 95 13.77 2.15 0.80
CA GLN A 95 14.27 1.37 1.92
C GLN A 95 13.20 0.47 2.55
N LEU A 96 11.93 0.90 2.51
CA LEU A 96 10.79 0.07 2.92
C LEU A 96 10.46 -1.05 1.91
N ALA A 97 10.83 -0.89 0.64
CA ALA A 97 10.49 -1.84 -0.41
C ALA A 97 11.36 -3.10 -0.41
N GLY A 98 12.58 -3.02 0.12
CA GLY A 98 13.55 -4.11 0.12
C GLY A 98 14.98 -3.60 -0.05
N ALA A 99 15.85 -4.42 -0.64
CA ALA A 99 17.25 -4.06 -0.90
C ALA A 99 17.39 -2.99 -2.02
N VAL A 100 18.46 -2.20 -1.96
CA VAL A 100 18.79 -1.18 -2.97
C VAL A 100 18.75 -1.74 -4.38
N GLU A 101 19.39 -2.89 -4.62
CA GLU A 101 19.55 -3.46 -5.96
C GLU A 101 18.19 -3.87 -6.56
N GLU A 102 17.29 -4.38 -5.72
CA GLU A 102 15.95 -4.73 -6.16
C GLU A 102 15.13 -3.47 -6.45
N ALA A 103 15.20 -2.47 -5.56
CA ALA A 103 14.52 -1.19 -5.74
C ALA A 103 14.99 -0.48 -7.03
N GLU A 104 16.30 -0.50 -7.29
CA GLU A 104 16.90 -0.04 -8.54
C GLU A 104 16.33 -0.78 -9.75
N ALA A 105 16.25 -2.12 -9.70
CA ALA A 105 15.76 -2.92 -10.82
C ALA A 105 14.27 -2.67 -11.12
N TRP A 106 13.43 -2.48 -10.08
CA TRP A 106 12.04 -2.10 -10.26
C TRP A 106 11.92 -0.71 -10.91
N TRP A 107 12.70 0.24 -10.43
CA TRP A 107 12.72 1.59 -10.99
C TRP A 107 13.19 1.60 -12.45
N ASP A 108 14.24 0.85 -12.77
CA ASP A 108 14.79 0.75 -14.12
C ASP A 108 13.81 0.03 -15.07
N ALA A 109 12.92 -0.82 -14.54
CA ALA A 109 11.76 -1.36 -15.27
C ALA A 109 10.60 -0.36 -15.43
N GLY A 110 10.74 0.85 -14.90
CA GLY A 110 9.77 1.95 -14.99
C GLY A 110 8.60 1.81 -14.01
N ILE A 111 8.79 1.13 -12.87
CA ILE A 111 7.77 0.97 -11.82
C ILE A 111 8.38 1.41 -10.48
N SER A 112 7.67 2.23 -9.71
CA SER A 112 8.14 2.56 -8.36
C SER A 112 8.18 1.30 -7.48
N PRO A 113 9.24 1.06 -6.69
CA PRO A 113 9.35 -0.14 -5.83
C PRO A 113 8.20 -0.30 -4.81
N LEU A 114 7.55 0.78 -4.41
CA LEU A 114 6.36 0.78 -3.54
C LEU A 114 5.04 1.02 -4.29
N ASP A 115 5.05 1.02 -5.62
CA ASP A 115 3.80 1.00 -6.38
C ASP A 115 3.02 -0.28 -6.00
N GLN A 116 1.70 -0.14 -5.79
CA GLN A 116 0.82 -1.28 -5.55
C GLN A 116 1.01 -2.38 -6.62
N ARG A 117 1.24 -1.99 -7.88
CA ARG A 117 1.50 -2.94 -8.97
C ARG A 117 2.78 -3.73 -8.76
N ALA A 118 3.86 -3.09 -8.29
CA ALA A 118 5.11 -3.80 -7.98
C ALA A 118 4.89 -4.82 -6.86
N LEU A 119 4.15 -4.43 -5.82
CA LEU A 119 3.79 -5.32 -4.71
C LEU A 119 2.96 -6.52 -5.19
N ASP A 120 1.95 -6.29 -6.04
CA ASP A 120 1.12 -7.35 -6.60
C ASP A 120 1.93 -8.30 -7.51
N TYR A 121 2.87 -7.76 -8.29
CA TYR A 121 3.74 -8.57 -9.16
C TYR A 121 4.71 -9.43 -8.34
N ARG A 122 5.31 -8.87 -7.27
CA ARG A 122 6.13 -9.63 -6.33
C ARG A 122 5.33 -10.72 -5.64
N ALA A 123 4.12 -10.40 -5.18
CA ALA A 123 3.22 -11.37 -4.54
C ALA A 123 2.85 -12.53 -5.49
N ALA A 124 2.77 -12.26 -6.79
CA ALA A 124 2.59 -13.29 -7.82
C ALA A 124 3.87 -14.08 -8.14
N GLY A 125 5.04 -13.66 -7.64
CA GLY A 125 6.34 -14.29 -7.89
C GLY A 125 7.10 -13.75 -9.09
N LEU A 126 6.77 -12.56 -9.61
CA LEU A 126 7.54 -11.90 -10.65
C LEU A 126 8.71 -11.11 -10.06
N ALA A 127 9.90 -11.30 -10.60
CA ALA A 127 11.05 -10.45 -10.35
C ALA A 127 11.12 -9.30 -11.39
N PRO A 128 11.83 -8.19 -11.09
CA PRO A 128 12.07 -7.12 -12.07
C PRO A 128 12.63 -7.63 -13.40
N SER A 129 13.55 -8.60 -13.35
CA SER A 129 14.16 -9.21 -14.52
C SER A 129 13.17 -9.94 -15.43
N ASP A 130 12.04 -10.42 -14.87
CA ASP A 130 11.01 -11.09 -15.66
C ASP A 130 10.22 -10.12 -16.52
N LEU A 131 10.11 -8.85 -16.12
CA LEU A 131 9.32 -7.84 -16.82
C LEU A 131 9.76 -7.61 -18.26
N ALA A 132 11.06 -7.74 -18.52
CA ALA A 132 11.65 -7.59 -19.86
C ALA A 132 11.57 -8.87 -20.70
N ARG A 133 11.25 -10.04 -20.10
CA ARG A 133 11.19 -11.31 -20.82
C ARG A 133 10.01 -11.34 -21.78
N ARG A 134 10.19 -11.99 -22.93
CA ARG A 134 9.17 -12.07 -23.98
C ARG A 134 8.23 -13.26 -23.78
N LEU A 135 6.93 -12.98 -23.79
CA LEU A 135 5.85 -13.95 -23.88
C LEU A 135 5.17 -13.80 -25.25
N GLY A 136 5.78 -14.43 -26.27
CA GLY A 136 5.37 -14.27 -27.66
C GLY A 136 5.83 -12.93 -28.24
N PRO A 137 4.95 -12.12 -28.85
CA PRO A 137 5.32 -10.85 -29.46
C PRO A 137 5.57 -9.73 -28.44
N LEU A 138 5.06 -9.85 -27.21
CA LEU A 138 5.12 -8.83 -26.17
C LEU A 138 6.01 -9.25 -25.01
N THR A 139 6.53 -8.27 -24.26
CA THR A 139 7.16 -8.51 -22.96
C THR A 139 6.13 -8.81 -21.88
N VAL A 140 6.57 -9.38 -20.76
CA VAL A 140 5.72 -9.57 -19.57
C VAL A 140 5.12 -8.23 -19.13
N LEU A 141 5.92 -7.18 -19.06
CA LEU A 141 5.45 -5.84 -18.68
C LEU A 141 4.35 -5.31 -19.62
N GLU A 142 4.49 -5.54 -20.93
CA GLU A 142 3.49 -5.14 -21.92
C GLU A 142 2.17 -5.91 -21.74
N HIS A 143 2.23 -7.21 -21.46
CA HIS A 143 1.03 -8.00 -21.13
C HIS A 143 0.34 -7.48 -19.86
N LEU A 144 1.11 -7.21 -18.81
CA LEU A 144 0.60 -6.66 -17.55
C LEU A 144 -0.04 -5.29 -17.75
N ARG A 145 0.56 -4.42 -18.59
CA ARG A 145 -0.02 -3.11 -18.95
C ARG A 145 -1.30 -3.23 -19.77
N ARG A 146 -1.50 -4.33 -20.49
CA ARG A 146 -2.74 -4.64 -21.22
C ARG A 146 -3.79 -5.36 -20.36
N GLY A 147 -3.53 -5.54 -19.06
CA GLY A 147 -4.47 -6.14 -18.11
C GLY A 147 -4.40 -7.67 -18.01
N SER A 148 -3.34 -8.30 -18.54
CA SER A 148 -3.11 -9.72 -18.29
C SER A 148 -2.78 -9.95 -16.81
N ALA A 149 -3.27 -11.07 -16.26
CA ALA A 149 -3.01 -11.44 -14.88
C ALA A 149 -1.53 -11.78 -14.65
N ALA A 150 -0.95 -11.35 -13.52
CA ALA A 150 0.43 -11.65 -13.16
C ALA A 150 0.69 -13.16 -13.02
N ALA A 151 -0.23 -13.89 -12.38
CA ALA A 151 -0.17 -15.35 -12.27
C ALA A 151 -0.13 -16.07 -13.64
N TRP A 152 -0.82 -15.53 -14.65
CA TRP A 152 -0.75 -16.05 -16.01
C TRP A 152 0.63 -15.84 -16.64
N CYS A 153 1.23 -14.67 -16.45
CA CYS A 153 2.58 -14.37 -16.93
C CYS A 153 3.60 -15.35 -16.31
N VAL A 154 3.53 -15.53 -14.99
CA VAL A 154 4.39 -16.47 -14.26
C VAL A 154 4.23 -17.90 -14.76
N ALA A 155 2.99 -18.38 -14.91
CA ALA A 155 2.74 -19.71 -15.44
C ALA A 155 3.32 -19.91 -16.85
N ARG A 156 3.28 -18.88 -17.70
CA ARG A 156 3.88 -18.90 -19.04
C ARG A 156 5.41 -18.91 -18.99
N LEU A 157 6.03 -18.09 -18.14
CA LEU A 157 7.48 -18.07 -17.95
C LEU A 157 8.00 -19.42 -17.45
N ASN A 158 7.31 -20.04 -16.49
CA ASN A 158 7.65 -21.36 -15.96
C ASN A 158 7.56 -22.46 -17.02
N ARG A 159 6.59 -22.36 -17.96
CA ARG A 159 6.49 -23.29 -19.09
C ARG A 159 7.63 -23.13 -20.10
N GLN A 160 8.13 -21.91 -20.31
CA GLN A 160 9.29 -21.67 -21.19
C GLN A 160 10.62 -22.17 -20.59
N GLN A 161 10.69 -22.28 -19.26
CA GLN A 161 11.88 -22.77 -18.55
C GLN A 161 11.95 -24.29 -18.44
N ARG A 162 10.84 -25.00 -18.72
CA ARG A 162 10.83 -26.45 -18.76
C ARG A 162 11.35 -26.92 -20.14
N PRO A 163 12.34 -27.82 -20.17
CA PRO A 163 12.90 -28.36 -21.41
C PRO A 163 11.87 -29.22 -22.17
#